data_AF-I8TI74-F1
#
_entry.id   AF-I8TI74-F1
#
_cell.length_a   1.000
_cell.length_b   1.000
_cell.length_c   1.000
_cell.angle_alpha   90.00
_cell.angle_beta   90.00
_cell.angle_gamma   90.00
#
_symmetry.space_group_name_H-M   'P 1'
#
loop_
_entity.id
_entity.type
_entity.pdbx_description
1 polymer ?
#
loop_
_entity_poly.entity_id
_entity_poly.type
_entity_poly.pdbx_seq_one_letter_code
_entity_poly.pdbx_strand_id
1 'polypeptide(L)'
;MFMREDTVPLSITGASASQTHQLDGNAFVAMYFVALRNQQTPSGTIISELVSCINCYASQEVLAMVVNTPDDTDFNLGAYFGGEPPVRFQFVFTITLRGKESMGAIRKAQIDFEEKIESIDLPATWIGFGERAVVLDQTENVKFDARRQPFKRST
;
A
#
# COMPACT_ATOMS: atom_id res chain seq x y z
N MET A 1 11.28 1.58 -11.69
CA MET A 1 11.82 1.65 -10.32
C MET A 1 11.77 0.26 -9.74
N PHE A 2 12.90 -0.32 -9.31
CA PHE A 2 12.85 -1.51 -8.48
C PHE A 2 12.30 -1.09 -7.12
N MET A 3 11.48 -1.95 -6.52
CA MET A 3 10.81 -1.67 -5.25
C MET A 3 11.24 -2.73 -4.25
N ARG A 4 11.57 -2.29 -3.04
CA ARG A 4 11.72 -3.16 -1.89
C ARG A 4 10.41 -3.16 -1.13
N GLU A 5 9.87 -4.35 -0.88
CA GLU A 5 8.68 -4.53 -0.05
C GLU A 5 9.09 -4.91 1.36
N ASP A 6 8.61 -4.16 2.35
CA ASP A 6 8.80 -4.46 3.77
C ASP A 6 7.43 -4.56 4.46
N THR A 7 7.30 -5.51 5.38
CA THR A 7 6.11 -5.60 6.24
C THR A 7 6.16 -4.51 7.30
N VAL A 8 5.05 -3.79 7.50
CA VAL A 8 4.96 -2.78 8.54
C VAL A 8 4.34 -3.41 9.80
N PRO A 9 5.04 -3.42 10.94
CA PRO A 9 4.50 -3.97 12.18
C PRO A 9 3.34 -3.10 12.68
N LEU A 10 2.17 -3.72 12.84
CA LEU A 10 0.98 -3.09 13.41
C LEU A 10 0.74 -3.69 14.80
N SER A 11 0.44 -2.84 15.79
CA SER A 11 0.10 -3.26 17.15
C SER A 11 -1.37 -3.75 17.26
N ILE A 12 -1.82 -4.53 16.28
CA ILE A 12 -3.24 -4.88 16.11
C ILE A 12 -3.48 -6.34 16.49
N THR A 13 -4.50 -6.57 17.33
CA THR A 13 -4.96 -7.90 17.72
C THR A 13 -5.50 -8.67 16.52
N GLY A 14 -4.80 -9.72 16.10
CA GLY A 14 -5.20 -10.57 14.95
C GLY A 14 -4.64 -10.14 13.60
N ALA A 15 -3.82 -9.07 13.54
CA ALA A 15 -3.05 -8.75 12.36
C ALA A 15 -1.91 -9.76 12.18
N SER A 16 -1.76 -10.30 10.97
CA SER A 16 -0.73 -11.29 10.67
C SER A 16 -0.06 -10.96 9.34
N ALA A 17 1.27 -10.91 9.34
CA ALA A 17 2.08 -10.76 8.13
C ALA A 17 1.83 -11.88 7.11
N SER A 18 1.27 -13.02 7.53
CA SER A 18 0.87 -14.12 6.65
C SER A 18 -0.40 -13.81 5.83
N GLN A 19 -1.27 -12.90 6.30
CA GLN A 19 -2.55 -12.59 5.63
C GLN A 19 -2.42 -11.71 4.39
N THR A 20 -1.26 -11.09 4.15
CA THR A 20 -1.01 -10.36 2.89
C THR A 20 -0.84 -11.30 1.70
N HIS A 21 -0.42 -12.55 1.93
CA HIS A 21 -0.24 -13.58 0.90
C HIS A 21 -1.29 -14.70 0.99
N GLN A 22 -1.71 -15.09 2.20
CA GLN A 22 -2.77 -16.09 2.42
C GLN A 22 -4.16 -15.44 2.38
N LEU A 23 -4.50 -14.89 1.21
CA LEU A 23 -5.87 -14.51 0.95
C LEU A 23 -6.62 -15.74 0.42
N ASP A 24 -7.46 -16.33 1.26
CA ASP A 24 -8.41 -17.40 0.88
C ASP A 24 -9.43 -16.93 -0.21
N GLY A 25 -9.37 -15.66 -0.62
CA GLY A 25 -10.22 -15.05 -1.64
C GLY A 25 -9.78 -13.63 -2.03
N ASN A 26 -10.74 -12.75 -2.31
CA ASN A 26 -10.48 -11.34 -2.56
C ASN A 26 -10.31 -10.61 -1.21
N ALA A 27 -9.34 -9.70 -1.10
CA ALA A 27 -9.26 -8.76 0.01
C ALA A 27 -9.57 -7.34 -0.42
N PHE A 28 -10.32 -6.62 0.40
CA PHE A 28 -10.39 -5.17 0.28
C PHE A 28 -9.06 -4.56 0.71
N VAL A 29 -8.52 -3.69 -0.13
CA VAL A 29 -7.25 -3.01 0.12
C VAL A 29 -7.38 -1.52 -0.11
N ALA A 30 -6.61 -0.74 0.64
CA ALA A 30 -6.27 0.62 0.29
C ALA A 30 -4.83 0.68 -0.19
N MET A 31 -4.63 1.21 -1.40
CA MET A 31 -3.31 1.47 -1.98
C MET A 31 -3.03 2.95 -1.79
N TYR A 32 -2.07 3.29 -0.93
CA TYR A 32 -1.74 4.68 -0.61
C TYR A 32 -0.39 5.07 -1.19
N PHE A 33 -0.41 5.98 -2.16
CA PHE A 33 0.74 6.47 -2.88
C PHE A 33 1.15 7.81 -2.28
N VAL A 34 2.29 7.83 -1.60
CA VAL A 34 2.81 9.02 -0.91
C VAL A 34 3.99 9.60 -1.69
N ALA A 35 3.83 10.85 -2.10
CA ALA A 35 4.86 11.67 -2.69
C ALA A 35 5.34 12.71 -1.66
N LEU A 36 6.64 12.96 -1.63
CA LEU A 36 7.27 13.95 -0.75
C LEU A 36 7.87 15.07 -1.60
N ARG A 37 7.72 16.32 -1.13
CA ARG A 37 8.33 17.50 -1.74
C ARG A 37 9.85 17.47 -1.66
N ASN A 38 10.38 16.95 -0.55
CA ASN A 38 11.81 16.80 -0.27
C ASN A 38 12.06 15.46 0.45
N GLN A 39 13.08 14.71 0.02
CA GLN A 39 13.41 13.37 0.55
C GLN A 39 14.18 13.39 1.90
N GLN A 40 14.12 14.50 2.64
CA GLN A 40 14.89 14.64 3.88
C GLN A 40 14.22 13.99 5.08
N THR A 41 12.91 13.73 5.02
CA THR A 41 12.21 13.06 6.11
C THR A 41 12.58 11.58 6.13
N PRO A 42 13.13 11.05 7.25
CA PRO A 42 13.50 9.65 7.33
C PRO A 42 12.30 8.73 7.08
N SER A 43 12.49 7.68 6.29
CA SER A 43 11.45 6.69 5.97
C SER A 43 10.80 6.10 7.22
N GLY A 44 11.60 5.86 8.26
CA GLY A 44 11.09 5.36 9.54
C GLY A 44 10.07 6.30 10.19
N THR A 45 10.27 7.62 10.11
CA THR A 45 9.35 8.63 10.64
C THR A 45 8.02 8.62 9.89
N ILE A 46 8.08 8.56 8.54
CA ILE A 46 6.87 8.51 7.70
C ILE A 46 6.03 7.27 8.03
N ILE A 47 6.68 6.11 8.10
CA ILE A 47 6.03 4.84 8.40
C ILE A 47 5.44 4.86 9.83
N SER A 48 6.21 5.33 10.83
CA SER A 48 5.74 5.36 12.22
C SER A 48 4.55 6.28 12.43
N GLU A 49 4.52 7.45 11.76
CA GLU A 49 3.41 8.38 11.87
C GLU A 49 2.14 7.85 11.20
N LEU A 50 2.27 7.20 10.03
CA LEU A 50 1.13 6.53 9.41
C LEU A 50 0.57 5.41 10.31
N VAL A 51 1.46 4.59 10.91
CA VAL A 51 1.06 3.55 11.87
C VAL A 51 0.34 4.16 13.08
N SER A 52 0.84 5.27 13.61
CA SER A 52 0.21 6.00 14.72
C SER A 52 -1.21 6.44 14.37
N CYS A 53 -1.40 7.03 13.18
CA CYS A 53 -2.71 7.48 12.71
C CYS A 53 -3.66 6.30 12.47
N ILE A 54 -3.18 5.21 11.88
CA ILE A 54 -3.96 3.97 11.72
C ILE A 54 -4.37 3.40 13.08
N ASN A 55 -3.47 3.37 14.06
CA ASN A 55 -3.81 2.87 15.40
C ASN A 55 -4.88 3.73 16.09
N CYS A 56 -4.84 5.05 15.89
CA CYS A 56 -5.79 5.98 16.46
C CYS A 56 -7.21 5.81 15.89
N TYR A 57 -7.34 5.68 14.56
CA TYR A 57 -8.64 5.74 13.89
C TYR A 57 -9.14 4.41 13.32
N ALA A 58 -8.25 3.47 13.04
CA ALA A 58 -8.50 2.28 12.21
C ALA A 58 -7.85 1.00 12.76
N SER A 59 -7.50 0.93 14.04
CA SER A 59 -6.80 -0.22 14.64
C SER A 59 -7.57 -1.54 14.54
N GLN A 60 -8.90 -1.51 14.48
CA GLN A 60 -9.73 -2.72 14.32
C GLN A 60 -10.06 -3.03 12.85
N GLU A 61 -9.73 -2.11 11.95
CA GLU A 61 -10.15 -2.08 10.56
C GLU A 61 -9.05 -2.57 9.61
N VAL A 62 -7.79 -2.51 10.04
CA VAL A 62 -6.61 -2.95 9.28
C VAL A 62 -6.17 -4.34 9.74
N LEU A 63 -6.01 -5.25 8.77
CA LEU A 63 -5.54 -6.61 9.00
C LEU A 63 -4.03 -6.75 8.78
N ALA A 64 -3.48 -6.02 7.82
CA ALA A 64 -2.06 -6.04 7.50
C ALA A 64 -1.66 -4.77 6.73
N MET A 65 -0.39 -4.40 6.81
CA MET A 65 0.17 -3.32 6.00
C MET A 65 1.57 -3.68 5.51
N VAL A 66 1.81 -3.46 4.23
CA VAL A 66 3.14 -3.54 3.62
C VAL A 66 3.45 -2.20 2.98
N VAL A 67 4.73 -1.87 2.91
CA VAL A 67 5.23 -0.67 2.26
C VAL A 67 6.22 -1.06 1.17
N ASN A 68 6.03 -0.49 0.00
CA ASN A 68 6.98 -0.58 -1.10
C ASN A 68 7.73 0.75 -1.20
N THR A 69 9.06 0.70 -1.07
CA THR A 69 9.95 1.87 -1.23
C THR A 69 10.85 1.67 -2.44
N PRO A 70 11.30 2.75 -3.11
CA PRO A 70 12.35 2.64 -4.13
C PRO A 70 13.54 1.87 -3.58
N ASP A 71 13.99 0.88 -4.34
CA ASP A 71 15.26 0.22 -4.08
C ASP A 71 16.39 1.05 -4.71
N ASP A 72 17.49 1.22 -3.97
CA ASP A 72 18.67 1.93 -4.46
C ASP A 72 19.44 1.02 -5.41
N THR A 73 18.96 0.96 -6.65
CA THR A 73 19.65 0.28 -7.73
C THR A 73 20.41 1.29 -8.59
N ASP A 74 21.63 0.95 -8.99
CA ASP A 74 22.44 1.74 -9.96
C ASP A 74 21.79 1.83 -11.36
N PHE A 75 20.63 1.22 -11.56
CA PHE A 75 19.93 1.13 -12.83
C PHE A 75 18.82 2.19 -12.95
N ASN A 76 19.05 3.18 -13.82
CA ASN A 76 18.08 4.24 -14.10
C ASN A 76 16.97 3.75 -15.06
N LEU A 77 15.89 3.21 -14.48
CA LEU A 77 14.71 2.75 -15.22
C LEU A 77 14.02 3.85 -16.03
N GLY A 78 14.02 5.09 -15.56
CA GLY A 78 13.42 6.21 -16.30
C GLY A 78 14.18 6.46 -17.61
N ALA A 79 15.51 6.54 -17.53
CA ALA A 79 16.36 6.66 -18.71
C ALA A 79 16.20 5.46 -19.65
N TYR A 80 16.09 4.24 -19.11
CA TYR A 80 15.88 3.03 -19.91
C TYR A 80 14.57 3.05 -20.72
N PHE A 81 13.47 3.51 -20.12
CA PHE A 81 12.17 3.62 -20.79
C PHE A 81 11.96 4.97 -21.50
N GLY A 82 13.00 5.80 -21.61
CA GLY A 82 12.97 7.03 -22.41
C GLY A 82 12.26 8.22 -21.77
N GLY A 83 12.09 8.26 -20.44
CA GLY A 83 11.48 9.41 -19.76
C GLY A 83 11.73 9.45 -18.26
N GLU A 84 11.79 10.66 -17.68
CA GLU A 84 11.64 10.79 -16.23
C GLU A 84 10.19 10.54 -15.84
N PRO A 85 9.91 9.69 -14.83
CA PRO A 85 8.55 9.54 -14.33
C PRO A 85 8.05 10.89 -13.78
N PRO A 86 6.83 11.33 -14.13
CA PRO A 86 6.31 12.65 -13.75
C PRO A 86 6.07 12.79 -12.24
N VAL A 87 5.93 11.68 -11.51
CA VAL A 87 5.81 11.63 -10.05
C VAL A 87 6.69 10.50 -9.52
N ARG A 88 7.50 10.80 -8.50
CA ARG A 88 8.27 9.79 -7.76
C ARG A 88 7.58 9.58 -6.42
N PHE A 89 6.91 8.45 -6.26
CA PHE A 89 6.34 8.03 -4.97
C PHE A 89 7.44 7.41 -4.12
N GLN A 90 7.68 7.95 -2.93
CA GLN A 90 8.67 7.40 -2.01
C GLN A 90 8.09 6.20 -1.24
N PHE A 91 6.77 6.16 -1.07
CA PHE A 91 6.10 5.07 -0.39
C PHE A 91 4.84 4.68 -1.13
N VAL A 92 4.68 3.39 -1.35
CA VAL A 92 3.41 2.80 -1.79
C VAL A 92 2.99 1.79 -0.73
N PHE A 93 2.03 2.19 0.10
CA PHE A 93 1.47 1.32 1.13
C PHE A 93 0.33 0.48 0.55
N THR A 94 0.34 -0.82 0.85
CA THR A 94 -0.83 -1.68 0.68
C THR A 94 -1.39 -1.98 2.05
N ILE A 95 -2.57 -1.45 2.34
CA ILE A 95 -3.27 -1.61 3.61
C ILE A 95 -4.41 -2.61 3.38
N THR A 96 -4.31 -3.79 3.97
CA THR A 96 -5.36 -4.82 3.90
C THR A 96 -6.45 -4.50 4.90
N LEU A 97 -7.68 -4.40 4.43
CA LEU A 97 -8.84 -3.97 5.20
C LEU A 97 -9.71 -5.17 5.58
N ARG A 98 -10.41 -5.05 6.70
CA ARG A 98 -11.43 -6.04 7.11
C ARG A 98 -12.60 -6.08 6.12
N GLY A 99 -12.97 -4.93 5.56
CA GLY A 99 -14.03 -4.82 4.57
C GLY A 99 -14.14 -3.42 3.97
N LYS A 100 -15.18 -3.20 3.17
CA LYS A 100 -15.45 -1.90 2.54
C LYS A 100 -15.85 -0.83 3.57
N GLU A 101 -16.48 -1.23 4.65
CA GLU A 101 -16.89 -0.39 5.78
C GLU A 101 -15.70 0.32 6.46
N SER A 102 -14.52 -0.30 6.42
CA SER A 102 -13.27 0.24 6.95
C SER A 102 -12.80 1.54 6.26
N MET A 103 -13.30 1.84 5.05
CA MET A 103 -12.88 3.02 4.26
C MET A 103 -12.99 4.34 5.03
N GLY A 104 -14.05 4.52 5.82
CA GLY A 104 -14.26 5.75 6.58
C GLY A 104 -13.20 5.97 7.65
N ALA A 105 -12.78 4.91 8.34
CA ALA A 105 -11.72 4.94 9.34
C ALA A 105 -10.35 5.23 8.70
N ILE A 106 -10.05 4.61 7.56
CA ILE A 106 -8.82 4.84 6.81
C ILE A 106 -8.73 6.28 6.32
N ARG A 107 -9.83 6.87 5.82
CA ARG A 107 -9.84 8.27 5.42
C ARG A 107 -9.54 9.23 6.58
N LYS A 108 -10.01 8.94 7.79
CA LYS A 108 -9.65 9.73 8.98
C LYS A 108 -8.17 9.62 9.32
N ALA A 109 -7.61 8.41 9.29
CA ALA A 109 -6.18 8.18 9.49
C ALA A 109 -5.33 8.88 8.42
N GLN A 110 -5.77 8.86 7.17
CA GLN A 110 -5.12 9.56 6.06
C GLN A 110 -5.06 11.07 6.31
N ILE A 111 -6.19 11.69 6.66
CA ILE A 111 -6.27 13.14 6.91
C ILE A 111 -5.32 13.54 8.06
N ASP A 112 -5.38 12.84 9.19
CA ASP A 112 -4.53 13.13 10.34
C ASP A 112 -3.03 12.94 10.03
N PHE A 113 -2.70 11.92 9.22
CA PHE A 113 -1.33 11.71 8.75
C PHE A 113 -0.84 12.83 7.81
N GLU A 114 -1.69 13.23 6.86
CA GLU A 114 -1.39 14.31 5.90
C GLU A 114 -1.22 15.67 6.58
N GLU A 115 -1.94 15.92 7.68
CA GLU A 115 -1.80 17.12 8.49
C GLU A 115 -0.51 17.14 9.33
N LYS A 116 0.00 15.96 9.74
CA LYS A 116 1.21 15.83 10.58
C LYS A 116 2.52 15.92 9.81
N ILE A 117 2.53 15.53 8.53
CA ILE A 117 3.76 15.47 7.73
C ILE A 117 3.79 16.60 6.71
N GLU A 118 4.45 17.70 7.07
CA GLU A 118 4.59 18.90 6.22
C GLU A 118 5.30 18.63 4.88
N SER A 119 6.14 17.58 4.81
CA SER A 119 6.91 17.24 3.62
C SER A 119 6.10 16.50 2.56
N ILE A 120 4.85 16.10 2.83
CA ILE A 120 3.99 15.46 1.84
C ILE A 120 3.64 16.42 0.71
N ASP A 121 3.80 15.95 -0.52
CA ASP A 121 3.27 16.61 -1.70
C ASP A 121 1.83 16.20 -1.92
N LEU A 122 0.90 16.91 -1.28
CA LEU A 122 -0.54 16.59 -1.31
C LEU A 122 -1.12 16.50 -2.74
N PRO A 123 -0.81 17.39 -3.70
CA PRO A 123 -1.30 17.28 -5.08
C PRO A 123 -0.88 15.99 -5.80
N ALA A 124 0.28 15.42 -5.43
CA ALA A 124 0.79 14.19 -6.02
C ALA A 124 0.43 12.94 -5.20
N THR A 125 0.01 13.10 -3.94
CA THR A 125 -0.33 12.02 -3.02
C THR A 125 -1.80 11.61 -3.16
N TRP A 126 -2.08 10.31 -3.18
CA TRP A 126 -3.45 9.81 -3.32
C TRP A 126 -3.61 8.40 -2.79
N ILE A 127 -4.84 8.06 -2.38
CA ILE A 127 -5.22 6.72 -1.94
C ILE A 127 -6.36 6.17 -2.80
N GLY A 128 -6.17 4.95 -3.29
CA GLY A 128 -7.19 4.17 -4.01
C GLY A 128 -7.71 3.02 -3.16
N PHE A 129 -8.98 2.66 -3.32
CA PHE A 129 -9.59 1.52 -2.65
C PHE A 129 -10.05 0.51 -3.71
N GLY A 130 -9.85 -0.77 -3.44
CA GLY A 130 -10.25 -1.82 -4.38
C GLY A 130 -10.21 -3.20 -3.75
N GLU A 131 -10.50 -4.21 -4.57
CA GLU A 131 -10.32 -5.61 -4.22
C GLU A 131 -9.04 -6.14 -4.87
N ARG A 132 -8.19 -6.79 -4.07
CA ARG A 132 -7.01 -7.53 -4.50
C ARG A 132 -7.35 -9.01 -4.53
N ALA A 133 -7.01 -9.68 -5.62
CA ALA A 133 -7.19 -11.13 -5.77
C ALA A 133 -5.88 -11.79 -6.24
N VAL A 134 -5.57 -12.95 -5.67
CA VAL A 134 -4.44 -13.78 -6.13
C VAL A 134 -4.91 -14.65 -7.28
N VAL A 135 -4.38 -14.38 -8.48
CA VAL A 135 -4.75 -15.08 -9.71
C VAL A 135 -3.87 -16.30 -9.96
N LEU A 136 -2.62 -16.28 -9.49
CA LEU A 136 -1.65 -17.37 -9.61
C LEU A 136 -0.61 -17.25 -8.49
N ASP A 137 -0.31 -18.35 -7.81
CA ASP A 137 0.81 -18.46 -6.86
C ASP A 137 1.44 -19.85 -7.02
N GLN A 138 2.69 -19.91 -7.50
CA GLN A 138 3.37 -21.18 -7.73
C GLN A 138 3.92 -21.77 -6.43
N THR A 139 4.26 -20.94 -5.46
CA THR A 139 4.83 -21.34 -4.17
C THR A 139 3.75 -21.98 -3.31
N GLU A 140 2.57 -21.36 -3.27
CA GLU A 140 1.40 -21.84 -2.53
C GLU A 140 0.50 -22.78 -3.36
N ASN A 141 0.96 -23.20 -4.56
CA ASN A 141 0.25 -24.09 -5.48
C ASN A 141 -1.18 -23.60 -5.85
N VAL A 142 -1.40 -22.30 -5.87
CA VAL A 142 -2.64 -21.67 -6.34
C VAL A 142 -2.63 -21.69 -7.86
N LYS A 143 -3.43 -22.59 -8.45
CA LYS A 143 -3.61 -22.67 -9.90
C LYS A 143 -4.24 -21.39 -10.45
N PHE A 144 -3.86 -21.04 -11.69
CA PHE A 144 -4.46 -19.93 -12.41
C PHE A 144 -6.00 -20.04 -12.44
N ASP A 145 -6.70 -19.01 -11.97
CA ASP A 145 -8.16 -18.91 -12.03
C ASP A 145 -8.59 -17.60 -12.70
N ALA A 146 -9.07 -17.71 -13.95
CA ALA A 146 -9.55 -16.58 -14.73
C ALA A 146 -10.72 -15.82 -14.07
N ARG A 147 -11.48 -16.47 -13.18
CA ARG A 147 -12.60 -15.83 -12.46
C ARG A 147 -12.12 -14.81 -11.42
N ARG A 148 -10.86 -14.88 -11.01
CA ARG A 148 -10.23 -13.94 -10.07
C ARG A 148 -9.63 -12.72 -10.75
N GLN A 149 -9.58 -12.69 -12.09
CA GLN A 149 -9.15 -11.50 -12.81
C GLN A 149 -10.27 -10.45 -12.81
N PRO A 150 -9.95 -9.16 -12.60
CA PRO A 150 -10.92 -8.08 -12.78
C PRO A 150 -11.33 -7.99 -14.26
N PHE A 151 -12.43 -8.68 -14.59
CA PHE A 151 -13.17 -8.73 -15.85
C PHE A 151 -12.46 -9.26 -17.13
N LYS A 152 -13.01 -10.38 -17.64
CA LYS A 152 -13.55 -10.48 -19.00
C LYS A 152 -14.94 -11.15 -18.94
N ARG A 153 -16.02 -10.36 -18.77
CA ARG A 153 -17.32 -10.76 -19.32
C ARG A 153 -17.40 -10.18 -20.72
N SER A 154 -16.80 -10.90 -21.67
CA SER A 154 -17.19 -10.74 -23.07
C SER A 154 -18.55 -11.40 -23.21
N THR A 155 -19.60 -10.59 -23.37
CA THR A 155 -20.88 -11.05 -23.91
C THR A 155 -20.69 -11.64 -25.30
#